data_AF-A0A7X2T254-F1
#
_entry.id   AF-A0A7X2T254-F1
#
_cell.length_a   1.000
_cell.length_b   1.000
_cell.length_c   1.000
_cell.angle_alpha   90.00
_cell.angle_beta   90.00
_cell.angle_gamma   90.00
#
_symmetry.space_group_name_H-M   'P 1'
#
loop_
_entity.id
_entity.type
_entity.pdbx_description
1 polymer ?
#
loop_
_entity_poly.entity_id
_entity_poly.type
_entity_poly.pdbx_seq_one_letter_code
_entity_poly.pdbx_strand_id
1 'polypeptide(L)'
;MYRELFEKYKDLTLKIIKSLEDDTDEYIKLMDDRSEIVNKIVVMDEYKLEAKKEYESLGLGDLDARLGKLLKDKMLNVKKQIANIKKGQKALNGYTSVNRIPNVYSRLL
;
A
#
# COMPACT_ATOMS: atom_id res chain seq x y z
N MET A 1 -22.68 11.19 17.26
CA MET A 1 -22.56 9.90 16.54
C MET A 1 -21.84 10.01 15.18
N TYR A 2 -22.36 10.70 14.16
CA TYR A 2 -21.67 10.82 12.84
C TYR A 2 -20.29 11.45 12.95
N ARG A 3 -20.21 12.60 13.61
CA ARG A 3 -18.95 13.32 13.80
C ARG A 3 -17.88 12.48 14.48
N GLU A 4 -18.24 11.68 15.49
CA GLU A 4 -17.31 10.76 16.16
C GLU A 4 -16.78 9.66 15.23
N LEU A 5 -17.60 9.14 14.32
CA LEU A 5 -17.15 8.16 13.32
C LEU A 5 -16.18 8.79 12.33
N PHE A 6 -16.48 10.00 11.85
CA PHE A 6 -15.58 10.72 10.93
C PHE A 6 -14.30 11.22 11.62
N GLU A 7 -14.35 11.58 12.90
CA GLU A 7 -13.16 11.90 13.71
C GLU A 7 -12.29 10.66 13.91
N LYS A 8 -12.87 9.50 14.22
CA LYS A 8 -12.11 8.24 14.28
C LYS A 8 -11.51 7.86 12.93
N TYR A 9 -12.26 8.05 11.85
CA TYR A 9 -11.76 7.86 10.49
C TYR A 9 -10.58 8.79 10.19
N LYS A 10 -10.67 10.07 10.58
CA LYS A 10 -9.60 11.05 10.44
C LYS A 10 -8.35 10.61 11.19
N ASP A 11 -8.51 10.24 12.46
CA ASP A 11 -7.41 9.82 13.32
C ASP A 11 -6.71 8.58 12.77
N LEU A 12 -7.47 7.57 12.32
CA LEU A 12 -6.88 6.40 11.66
C LEU A 12 -6.14 6.79 10.39
N THR A 13 -6.73 7.65 9.55
CA THR A 13 -6.10 8.12 8.31
C THR A 13 -4.78 8.84 8.59
N LEU A 14 -4.72 9.67 9.62
CA LEU A 14 -3.49 10.34 10.06
C LEU A 14 -2.44 9.34 10.59
N LYS A 15 -2.85 8.35 11.38
CA LYS A 15 -1.95 7.29 11.86
C LYS A 15 -1.39 6.43 10.73
N ILE A 16 -2.21 6.10 9.73
CA ILE A 16 -1.78 5.37 8.53
C ILE A 16 -0.74 6.19 7.76
N ILE A 17 -1.01 7.47 7.51
CA ILE A 17 -0.07 8.37 6.85
C ILE A 17 1.26 8.39 7.60
N LYS A 18 1.22 8.55 8.93
CA LYS A 18 2.43 8.57 9.75
C LYS A 18 3.19 7.24 9.68
N SER A 19 2.52 6.09 9.81
CA SER A 19 3.14 4.78 9.68
C SER A 19 3.78 4.57 8.30
N LEU A 20 3.15 5.05 7.23
CA LEU A 20 3.71 5.01 5.88
C LEU A 20 4.96 5.89 5.73
N GLU A 21 4.97 7.07 6.37
CA GLU A 21 6.12 8.00 6.36
C GLU A 21 7.28 7.49 7.23
N ASP A 22 6.97 6.83 8.34
CA ASP A 22 7.94 6.20 9.25
C ASP A 22 8.40 4.81 8.74
N ASP A 23 7.92 4.38 7.57
CA ASP A 23 8.20 3.08 6.94
C ASP A 23 7.97 1.86 7.86
N THR A 24 6.97 1.95 8.74
CA THR A 24 6.52 0.81 9.56
C THR A 24 5.39 0.05 8.86
N ASP A 25 5.13 -1.20 9.29
CA ASP A 25 4.03 -2.02 8.76
C ASP A 25 2.72 -1.88 9.55
N GLU A 26 2.67 -0.99 10.53
CA GLU A 26 1.48 -0.74 11.36
C GLU A 26 0.27 -0.29 10.52
N TYR A 27 0.52 0.40 9.41
CA TYR A 27 -0.51 0.85 8.47
C TYR A 27 -1.41 -0.29 7.97
N ILE A 28 -0.93 -1.54 7.92
CA ILE A 28 -1.72 -2.69 7.46
C ILE A 28 -2.92 -2.89 8.38
N LYS A 29 -2.68 -3.02 9.69
CA LYS A 29 -3.74 -3.20 10.68
C LYS A 29 -4.65 -1.97 10.75
N LEU A 30 -4.07 -0.77 10.69
CA LEU A 30 -4.84 0.47 10.75
C LEU A 30 -5.77 0.63 9.53
N MET A 31 -5.40 0.09 8.36
CA MET A 31 -6.26 0.07 7.17
C MET A 31 -7.46 -0.86 7.34
N ASP A 32 -7.29 -2.00 8.02
CA ASP A 32 -8.39 -2.89 8.38
C ASP A 32 -9.37 -2.18 9.33
N ASP A 33 -8.84 -1.57 10.40
CA ASP A 33 -9.63 -0.78 11.37
C ASP A 33 -10.39 0.36 10.67
N ARG A 34 -9.74 1.04 9.70
CA ARG A 34 -10.36 2.12 8.93
C ARG A 34 -11.48 1.60 8.03
N SER A 35 -11.33 0.40 7.47
CA SER A 35 -12.35 -0.23 6.62
C SER A 35 -13.62 -0.58 7.41
N GLU A 36 -13.49 -1.01 8.66
CA GLU A 36 -14.64 -1.21 9.54
C GLU A 36 -15.45 0.08 9.77
N ILE A 37 -14.76 1.22 9.93
CA ILE A 37 -15.42 2.52 10.09
C ILE A 37 -16.16 2.90 8.80
N VAL A 38 -15.53 2.71 7.64
CA VAL A 38 -16.17 2.96 6.34
C VAL A 38 -17.45 2.13 6.20
N ASN A 39 -17.40 0.85 6.55
CA ASN A 39 -18.58 -0.03 6.49
C ASN A 39 -19.69 0.48 7.42
N LYS A 40 -19.36 0.95 8.62
CA LYS A 40 -20.34 1.58 9.53
C LYS A 40 -20.96 2.83 8.92
N ILE A 41 -20.15 3.70 8.29
CA ILE A 41 -20.64 4.92 7.64
C ILE A 41 -21.57 4.60 6.47
N VAL A 42 -21.21 3.63 5.62
CA VAL A 42 -21.98 3.28 4.41
C VAL A 42 -23.35 2.69 4.74
N VAL A 43 -23.46 1.88 5.80
CA VAL A 43 -24.73 1.25 6.20
C VAL A 43 -25.72 2.25 6.81
N MET A 44 -25.26 3.43 7.25
CA MET A 44 -26.09 4.47 7.87
C MET A 44 -26.79 5.39 6.85
N ASP A 45 -27.12 4.88 5.65
CA ASP A 45 -27.49 5.64 4.43
C ASP A 45 -28.69 6.61 4.53
N GLU A 46 -29.37 6.68 5.68
CA GLU A 46 -30.53 7.54 5.94
C GLU A 46 -30.20 9.05 5.97
N TYR A 47 -28.92 9.45 6.10
CA TYR A 47 -28.49 10.86 6.26
C TYR A 47 -27.27 11.24 5.41
N LYS A 48 -27.32 10.89 4.11
CA LYS A 48 -26.24 11.15 3.13
C LYS A 48 -25.74 12.60 3.09
N LEU A 49 -26.63 13.58 3.27
CA LEU A 49 -26.28 15.00 3.16
C LEU A 49 -25.49 15.49 4.39
N GLU A 50 -25.90 15.07 5.58
CA GLU A 50 -25.23 15.36 6.85
C GLU A 50 -23.86 14.71 6.90
N ALA A 51 -23.77 13.44 6.46
CA ALA A 51 -22.50 12.72 6.37
C ALA A 51 -21.51 13.42 5.42
N LYS A 52 -22.00 13.92 4.28
CA LYS A 52 -21.18 14.69 3.32
C LYS A 52 -20.66 15.99 3.95
N LYS A 53 -21.51 16.73 4.67
CA LYS A 53 -21.10 17.98 5.36
C LYS A 53 -20.01 17.72 6.39
N GLU A 54 -20.12 16.65 7.18
CA GLU A 54 -19.10 16.29 8.17
C GLU A 54 -17.79 15.84 7.50
N TYR A 55 -17.87 15.11 6.39
CA TYR A 55 -16.69 14.72 5.63
C TYR A 55 -15.91 15.92 5.09
N GLU A 56 -16.64 16.90 4.53
CA GLU A 56 -16.08 18.15 4.02
C GLU A 56 -15.55 19.03 5.17
N SER A 57 -16.30 19.18 6.27
CA SER A 57 -15.91 20.03 7.40
C SER A 57 -14.61 19.57 8.06
N LEU A 58 -14.37 18.26 8.10
CA LEU A 58 -13.17 17.67 8.69
C LEU A 58 -11.97 17.65 7.74
N GLY A 59 -12.15 18.06 6.48
CA GLY A 59 -11.10 18.08 5.46
C GLY A 59 -10.65 16.68 5.04
N LEU A 60 -11.55 15.69 5.08
CA LEU A 60 -11.18 14.29 4.83
C LEU A 60 -10.78 14.02 3.36
N GLY A 61 -11.31 14.81 2.42
CA GLY A 61 -10.94 14.70 1.01
C GLY A 61 -9.44 14.88 0.75
N ASP A 62 -8.83 15.89 1.39
CA ASP A 62 -7.40 16.16 1.24
C ASP A 62 -6.55 15.08 1.91
N LEU A 63 -7.00 14.55 3.05
CA LEU A 63 -6.34 13.44 3.74
C LEU A 63 -6.38 12.16 2.91
N ASP A 64 -7.53 11.84 2.32
CA ASP A 64 -7.69 10.67 1.46
C ASP A 64 -6.85 10.79 0.18
N ALA A 65 -6.78 11.99 -0.41
CA ALA A 65 -5.91 12.26 -1.55
C ALA A 65 -4.42 12.09 -1.19
N ARG A 66 -4.00 12.60 -0.02
CA ARG A 66 -2.63 12.44 0.48
C ARG A 66 -2.28 10.98 0.74
N LEU A 67 -3.15 10.24 1.42
CA LEU A 67 -2.98 8.82 1.69
C LEU A 67 -2.88 8.02 0.37
N GLY A 68 -3.78 8.28 -0.57
CA GLY A 68 -3.78 7.63 -1.88
C GLY A 68 -2.47 7.86 -2.66
N LYS A 69 -1.91 9.08 -2.60
CA LYS A 69 -0.61 9.39 -3.19
C LYS A 69 0.52 8.58 -2.55
N LEU A 70 0.59 8.55 -1.21
CA LEU A 70 1.63 7.82 -0.48
C LEU A 70 1.61 6.32 -0.80
N LEU A 71 0.43 5.70 -0.80
CA LEU A 71 0.27 4.28 -1.15
C LEU A 71 0.72 4.01 -2.59
N LYS A 72 0.38 4.90 -3.53
CA LYS A 72 0.79 4.78 -4.93
C LYS A 72 2.32 4.89 -5.07
N ASP A 73 2.94 5.83 -4.39
CA ASP A 73 4.39 6.03 -4.43
C ASP A 73 5.13 4.82 -3.83
N LYS A 74 4.65 4.29 -2.70
CA LYS A 74 5.21 3.07 -2.08
C LYS A 74 5.05 1.85 -3.00
N MET A 75 3.87 1.66 -3.61
CA MET A 75 3.67 0.60 -4.61
C MET A 75 4.64 0.72 -5.79
N LEU A 76 4.85 1.93 -6.33
CA LEU A 76 5.79 2.14 -7.42
C LEU A 76 7.24 1.83 -7.00
N ASN A 77 7.62 2.17 -5.77
CA ASN A 77 8.93 1.84 -5.23
C ASN A 77 9.13 0.32 -5.14
N VAL A 78 8.17 -0.41 -4.55
CA VAL A 78 8.22 -1.89 -4.47
C VAL A 78 8.31 -2.52 -5.86
N LYS A 79 7.55 -2.03 -6.85
CA LYS A 79 7.65 -2.52 -8.24
C LYS A 79 9.05 -2.32 -8.83
N LYS A 80 9.70 -1.19 -8.56
CA LYS A 80 11.09 -0.93 -8.99
C LYS A 80 12.06 -1.89 -8.31
N GLN A 81 11.92 -2.12 -7.00
CA GLN A 81 12.77 -3.06 -6.26
C GLN A 81 12.64 -4.49 -6.82
N ILE A 82 11.42 -4.98 -7.06
CA ILE A 82 11.18 -6.28 -7.69
C ILE A 82 11.85 -6.38 -9.07
N ALA A 83 11.71 -5.33 -9.89
CA ALA A 83 12.34 -5.29 -11.21
C ALA A 83 13.87 -5.36 -11.12
N ASN A 84 14.48 -4.69 -10.13
CA ASN A 84 15.92 -4.74 -9.90
C ASN A 84 16.39 -6.13 -9.44
N ILE A 85 15.63 -6.78 -8.55
CA ILE A 85 15.91 -8.17 -8.14
C ILE A 85 15.88 -9.12 -9.34
N LYS A 86 14.86 -9.01 -10.21
CA LYS A 86 14.75 -9.82 -11.42
C LYS A 86 15.91 -9.60 -12.39
N LYS A 87 16.37 -8.35 -12.55
CA LYS A 87 17.56 -8.04 -13.36
C LYS A 87 18.81 -8.69 -12.77
N GLY A 88 19.00 -8.63 -11.45
CA GLY A 88 20.10 -9.28 -10.75
C GLY A 88 20.09 -10.80 -10.94
N GLN A 89 18.94 -11.45 -10.80
CA GLN A 89 18.78 -12.88 -11.06
C GLN A 89 19.12 -13.25 -12.51
N LYS A 90 18.68 -12.45 -13.48
CA LYS A 90 19.01 -12.67 -14.90
C LYS A 90 20.51 -12.54 -15.16
N ALA A 91 21.18 -11.55 -14.57
CA ALA A 91 22.62 -11.38 -14.69
C ALA A 91 23.37 -12.57 -14.06
N LEU A 92 23.00 -12.96 -12.83
CA LEU A 92 23.56 -14.13 -12.15
C LEU A 92 23.45 -15.38 -13.03
N ASN A 93 22.26 -15.70 -13.50
CA ASN A 93 22.02 -16.86 -14.36
C ASN A 93 22.81 -16.78 -15.68
N GLY A 94 22.98 -15.58 -16.23
CA GLY A 94 23.86 -15.32 -17.37
C GLY A 94 25.31 -15.72 -17.09
N TYR A 95 25.90 -15.25 -15.99
CA TYR A 95 27.26 -15.62 -15.60
C TYR A 95 27.41 -17.13 -15.31
N THR A 96 26.45 -17.75 -14.61
CA THR A 96 26.48 -19.19 -14.36
C THR A 96 26.40 -19.99 -15.66
N SER A 97 25.65 -19.52 -16.66
CA SER A 97 25.55 -20.18 -17.97
C SER A 97 26.83 -20.06 -18.80
N VAL A 98 27.58 -18.95 -18.69
CA VAL A 98 28.87 -18.74 -19.39
C VAL A 98 29.99 -19.56 -18.73
N ASN A 99 29.98 -19.71 -17.41
CA ASN A 99 30.92 -20.56 -16.68
C ASN A 99 30.58 -22.05 -16.74
N ARG A 100 29.42 -22.42 -17.31
CA ARG A 100 29.06 -23.81 -17.59
C ARG A 100 29.78 -24.23 -18.87
N ILE A 101 31.08 -24.47 -18.76
CA ILE A 101 31.86 -25.17 -19.81
C ILE A 101 31.06 -26.44 -20.14
N PRO A 102 30.60 -26.63 -21.39
CA PRO A 102 29.98 -27.88 -21.79
C PRO A 102 30.99 -28.99 -21.49
N ASN A 103 30.63 -29.97 -20.68
CA ASN A 103 31.51 -31.08 -20.40
C ASN A 103 31.63 -31.91 -21.69
N VAL A 104 32.55 -31.54 -22.57
CA VAL A 104 32.76 -32.14 -23.90
C VAL A 104 33.13 -33.63 -23.77
N TYR A 105 33.48 -34.09 -22.57
CA TYR A 105 33.81 -35.48 -22.25
C TYR A 105 32.61 -36.41 -22.00
N SER A 106 31.36 -35.93 -21.92
CA SER A 106 30.22 -36.82 -21.65
C SER A 106 29.63 -37.52 -22.91
N ARG A 107 30.30 -37.44 -24.07
CA ARG A 107 29.88 -38.11 -25.32
C ARG A 107 30.87 -39.17 -25.84
N LEU A 108 31.91 -39.52 -25.08
CA LEU A 108 32.94 -40.49 -25.47
C LEU A 108 33.03 -41.72 -24.55
N LEU A 109 31.97 -42.04 -23.82
CA LEU A 109 31.76 -43.33 -23.14
C LEU A 109 30.36 -43.84 -23.47
#